data_AF-A0A200QNV2-F1
#
_entry.id   AF-A0A200QNV2-F1
#
_cell.length_a   1.000
_cell.length_b   1.000
_cell.length_c   1.000
_cell.angle_alpha   90.00
_cell.angle_beta   90.00
_cell.angle_gamma   90.00
#
_symmetry.space_group_name_H-M   'P 1'
#
loop_
_entity.id
_entity.type
_entity.pdbx_description
1 polymer ?
#
loop_
_entity_poly.entity_id
_entity_poly.type
_entity_poly.pdbx_seq_one_letter_code
_entity_poly.pdbx_strand_id
1 'polypeptide(L)'
;MSKNWDHESREPMETRNNYPTNYDYYLTVFNYEGGLHNILRVNATAYDNCVKEPNLGAFGNGNDTITLAEVGRFWYICGVVDHCKNGQKLSVEVLP
;
A
#
# COMPACT_ATOMS: atom_id res chain seq x y z
N MET A 1 -12.04 -8.00 -9.79
CA MET A 1 -12.61 -6.65 -9.63
C MET A 1 -11.74 -5.95 -8.61
N SER A 2 -10.99 -4.92 -9.01
CA SER A 2 -10.07 -4.21 -8.12
C SER A 2 -10.90 -3.53 -7.04
N LYS A 3 -10.81 -3.97 -5.78
CA LYS A 3 -11.42 -3.24 -4.66
C LYS A 3 -10.71 -1.88 -4.55
N ASN A 4 -11.48 -0.81 -4.35
CA ASN A 4 -10.92 0.52 -4.18
C ASN A 4 -10.14 0.58 -2.85
N TRP A 5 -9.17 1.47 -2.75
CA TRP A 5 -8.53 1.82 -1.49
C TRP A 5 -9.54 2.60 -0.65
N ASP A 6 -10.40 1.86 0.03
CA ASP A 6 -11.44 2.31 0.96
C ASP A 6 -11.40 1.42 2.22
N HIS A 7 -12.45 1.45 3.05
CA HIS A 7 -12.51 0.73 4.33
C HIS A 7 -12.43 -0.81 4.19
N GLU A 8 -12.46 -1.38 2.98
CA GLU A 8 -12.50 -2.84 2.74
C GLU A 8 -11.36 -3.38 1.87
N SER A 9 -10.25 -2.64 1.72
CA SER A 9 -9.13 -3.02 0.85
C SER A 9 -8.39 -4.30 1.32
N ARG A 10 -8.90 -5.45 0.90
CA ARG A 10 -8.28 -6.78 1.00
C ARG A 10 -8.44 -7.46 -0.36
N GLU A 11 -7.45 -7.40 -1.25
CA GLU A 11 -7.34 -8.22 -2.48
C GLU A 11 -5.90 -8.12 -3.07
N PRO A 12 -5.47 -9.03 -3.97
CA PRO A 12 -4.09 -9.54 -4.01
C PRO A 12 -3.13 -8.73 -4.89
N MET A 13 -1.83 -8.95 -4.62
CA MET A 13 -0.70 -8.42 -5.37
C MET A 13 -0.60 -9.12 -6.74
N GLU A 14 -0.29 -8.37 -7.81
CA GLU A 14 0.09 -8.97 -9.09
C GLU A 14 1.61 -9.14 -9.17
N THR A 15 2.09 -10.34 -9.47
CA THR A 15 3.48 -10.56 -9.89
C THR A 15 3.67 -10.08 -11.32
N ARG A 16 4.73 -9.32 -11.59
CA ARG A 16 5.16 -8.99 -12.96
C ARG A 16 6.64 -9.28 -13.12
N ASN A 17 6.96 -10.07 -14.14
CA ASN A 17 8.32 -10.28 -14.60
C ASN A 17 8.68 -9.19 -15.61
N ASN A 18 9.76 -8.44 -15.37
CA ASN A 18 10.20 -7.37 -16.25
C ASN A 18 11.36 -7.82 -17.14
N TYR A 19 11.03 -8.14 -18.39
CA TYR A 19 12.01 -8.25 -19.47
C TYR A 19 12.40 -6.84 -19.95
N PRO A 20 13.69 -6.51 -20.12
CA PRO A 20 14.86 -7.40 -20.26
C PRO A 20 15.67 -7.64 -18.97
N THR A 21 15.22 -7.12 -17.82
CA THR A 21 16.03 -7.12 -16.60
C THR A 21 15.94 -8.43 -15.80
N ASN A 22 14.97 -9.31 -16.09
CA ASN A 22 14.69 -10.57 -15.38
C ASN A 22 14.58 -10.42 -13.85
N TYR A 23 14.10 -9.26 -13.39
CA TYR A 23 13.76 -9.06 -11.98
C TYR A 23 12.26 -9.26 -11.82
N ASP A 24 11.90 -10.18 -10.93
CA ASP A 24 10.54 -10.34 -10.46
C ASP A 24 10.24 -9.25 -9.43
N TYR A 25 9.17 -8.51 -9.64
CA TYR A 25 8.63 -7.58 -8.66
C TYR A 25 7.12 -7.76 -8.56
N TYR A 26 6.58 -7.32 -7.43
CA TYR A 26 5.15 -7.26 -7.21
C TYR A 26 4.67 -5.84 -7.39
N LEU A 27 3.51 -5.67 -8.00
CA LEU A 27 2.83 -4.38 -8.02
C LEU A 27 1.66 -4.40 -7.06
N THR A 28 1.57 -3.36 -6.25
CA THR A 28 0.38 -3.06 -5.45
C THR A 28 -0.26 -1.81 -6.02
N VAL A 29 -1.50 -1.92 -6.48
CA VAL A 29 -2.25 -0.83 -7.11
C VAL A 29 -3.31 -0.33 -6.15
N PHE A 30 -3.35 0.98 -5.93
CA PHE A 30 -4.29 1.66 -5.06
C PHE A 30 -5.13 2.63 -5.88
N ASN A 31 -6.42 2.30 -6.05
CA ASN A 31 -7.38 3.16 -6.75
C ASN A 31 -8.34 3.80 -5.74
N TYR A 32 -8.45 5.13 -5.74
CA TYR A 32 -9.33 5.89 -4.86
C TYR A 32 -9.58 7.29 -5.41
N GLU A 33 -10.59 7.99 -4.89
CA GLU A 33 -10.80 9.37 -5.25
C GLU A 33 -9.68 10.25 -4.66
N GLY A 34 -8.86 10.82 -5.56
CA GLY A 34 -7.75 11.70 -5.17
C GLY A 34 -8.22 12.86 -4.29
N GLY A 35 -7.48 13.13 -3.22
CA GLY A 35 -7.82 14.16 -2.24
C GLY A 35 -8.70 13.69 -1.08
N LEU A 36 -9.44 12.57 -1.22
CA LEU A 36 -10.19 11.96 -0.10
C LEU A 36 -9.38 10.94 0.68
N HIS A 37 -8.43 10.28 0.02
CA HIS A 37 -7.50 9.35 0.64
C HIS A 37 -6.07 9.65 0.22
N ASN A 38 -5.16 8.98 0.90
CA ASN A 38 -3.75 8.95 0.56
C ASN A 38 -3.17 7.60 1.02
N ILE A 39 -1.91 7.36 0.69
CA ILE A 39 -1.19 6.17 1.09
C ILE A 39 0.09 6.64 1.78
N LEU A 40 0.27 6.21 3.02
CA LEU A 40 1.53 6.36 3.75
C LEU A 40 2.13 4.99 3.95
N ARG A 41 3.38 4.81 3.49
CA ARG A 41 4.20 3.65 3.86
C ARG A 41 4.77 3.90 5.24
N VAL A 42 4.58 2.95 6.15
CA VAL A 42 5.01 3.04 7.54
C VAL A 42 5.66 1.73 8.00
N ASN A 43 6.19 1.70 9.23
CA ASN A 43 6.66 0.46 9.85
C ASN A 43 5.51 -0.30 10.57
N ALA A 44 5.78 -1.51 11.04
CA ALA A 44 4.80 -2.36 11.72
C ALA A 44 4.15 -1.66 12.94
N THR A 45 4.95 -1.04 13.81
CA THR A 45 4.45 -0.34 14.99
C THR A 45 3.51 0.81 14.62
N ALA A 46 3.87 1.57 13.59
CA ALA A 46 3.07 2.68 13.11
C ALA A 46 1.77 2.24 12.45
N TYR A 47 1.82 1.13 11.71
CA TYR A 47 0.66 0.48 11.13
C TYR A 47 -0.34 -0.02 12.18
N ASP A 48 0.15 -0.62 13.27
CA ASP A 48 -0.72 -1.14 14.34
C ASP A 48 -1.39 -0.01 15.13
N ASN A 49 -0.64 1.06 15.39
CA ASN A 49 -1.13 2.21 16.17
C ASN A 49 -1.81 3.29 15.31
N CYS A 50 -1.88 3.12 13.99
CA CYS A 50 -2.38 4.13 13.06
C CYS A 50 -1.72 5.50 13.22
N VAL A 51 -0.40 5.52 13.37
CA VAL A 51 0.39 6.76 13.42
C VAL A 51 1.12 6.97 12.09
N LYS A 52 1.29 8.24 11.71
CA LYS A 52 1.83 8.64 10.40
C LYS A 52 3.35 8.55 10.33
N GLU A 53 4.00 8.45 11.48
CA GLU A 53 5.45 8.42 11.60
C GLU A 53 5.95 7.04 12.05
N PRO A 54 7.08 6.55 11.51
CA PRO A 54 7.90 7.20 10.49
C PRO A 54 7.23 7.15 9.11
N ASN A 55 7.26 8.27 8.39
CA ASN A 55 6.84 8.33 6.99
C ASN A 55 7.94 7.76 6.09
N LEU A 56 7.72 6.56 5.54
CA LEU A 56 8.64 5.86 4.64
C LEU A 56 8.25 6.03 3.15
N GLY A 57 7.27 6.89 2.86
CA GLY A 57 6.77 7.18 1.52
C GLY A 57 5.31 7.64 1.57
N ALA A 58 4.95 8.62 0.74
CA ALA A 58 3.61 9.17 0.66
C ALA A 58 3.13 9.28 -0.79
N PHE A 59 1.87 8.89 -1.03
CA PHE A 59 1.24 8.89 -2.35
C PHE A 59 -0.20 9.40 -2.23
N GLY A 60 -0.74 10.00 -3.30
CA GLY A 60 -1.96 10.81 -3.22
C GLY A 60 -2.70 11.00 -4.54
N ASN A 61 -2.34 10.29 -5.62
CA ASN A 61 -2.83 10.61 -6.97
C ASN A 61 -4.19 9.97 -7.29
N GLY A 62 -4.69 9.07 -6.45
CA GLY A 62 -5.95 8.35 -6.66
C GLY A 62 -5.85 7.13 -7.58
N ASN A 63 -4.69 6.90 -8.21
CA ASN A 63 -4.36 5.66 -8.93
C ASN A 63 -2.86 5.39 -8.78
N ASP A 64 -2.42 5.14 -7.55
CA ASP A 64 -1.02 4.96 -7.24
C ASP A 64 -0.63 3.49 -7.45
N THR A 65 0.44 3.26 -8.21
CA THR A 65 1.06 1.95 -8.36
C THR A 65 2.39 1.93 -7.62
N ILE A 66 2.53 1.03 -6.66
CA ILE A 66 3.74 0.86 -5.86
C ILE A 66 4.43 -0.44 -6.25
N THR A 67 5.69 -0.32 -6.67
CA THR A 67 6.56 -1.47 -6.96
C THR A 67 7.19 -2.00 -5.68
N LEU A 68 7.08 -3.31 -5.48
CA LEU A 68 7.70 -4.06 -4.39
C LEU A 68 8.74 -5.01 -4.99
N ALA A 69 10.00 -4.58 -4.97
CA ALA A 69 11.13 -5.31 -5.56
C ALA A 69 11.93 -6.12 -4.52
N GLU A 70 11.57 -6.02 -3.23
CA GLU A 70 12.28 -6.67 -2.13
C GLU A 70 11.35 -7.66 -1.44
N VAL A 71 11.90 -8.80 -1.05
CA VAL A 71 11.26 -9.77 -0.14
C VAL A 71 11.07 -9.11 1.21
N GLY A 72 9.89 -9.28 1.80
CA GLY A 72 9.58 -8.76 3.12
C GLY A 72 8.14 -8.29 3.25
N ARG A 73 7.84 -7.71 4.41
CA ARG A 73 6.52 -7.17 4.72
C ARG A 73 6.54 -5.65 4.64
N PHE A 74 5.52 -5.10 3.98
CA PHE A 74 5.32 -3.67 3.76
C PHE A 74 3.97 -3.27 4.35
N TRP A 75 3.93 -2.12 5.01
CA TRP A 75 2.72 -1.64 5.67
C TRP A 75 2.32 -0.27 5.12
N TYR A 76 1.02 -0.15 4.82
CA TYR A 76 0.42 1.03 4.25
C TYR A 76 -0.80 1.43 5.08
N ILE A 77 -0.97 2.73 5.32
CA ILE A 77 -2.14 3.30 5.99
C ILE A 77 -2.68 4.48 5.20
N CYS A 78 -3.97 4.79 5.36
CA CYS A 78 -4.46 6.13 5.04
C CYS A 78 -4.18 7.08 6.22
N GLY A 79 -3.57 8.23 5.94
CA GLY A 79 -3.24 9.27 6.90
C GLY A 79 -4.36 10.30 7.13
N VAL A 80 -5.51 10.18 6.46
CA VAL A 80 -6.68 11.01 6.76
C VAL A 80 -7.25 10.60 8.13
N VAL A 81 -7.80 11.57 8.86
CA VAL A 81 -8.25 11.38 10.25
C VAL A 81 -9.23 10.21 10.34
N ASP A 82 -8.96 9.31 11.29
CA ASP A 82 -9.71 8.09 11.62
C ASP A 82 -9.84 7.01 10.52
N HIS A 83 -9.46 7.28 9.26
CA HIS A 83 -9.51 6.30 8.18
C HIS A 83 -8.73 5.01 8.50
N CYS A 84 -7.48 5.13 8.97
CA CYS A 84 -6.68 3.95 9.35
C CYS A 84 -7.32 3.17 10.51
N LYS A 85 -7.84 3.87 11.53
CA LYS A 85 -8.48 3.24 12.70
C LYS A 85 -9.76 2.50 12.32
N ASN A 86 -10.44 2.99 11.28
CA ASN A 86 -11.62 2.37 10.69
C ASN A 86 -11.28 1.26 9.68
N GLY A 87 -10.00 0.86 9.57
CA GLY A 87 -9.58 -0.30 8.80
C GLY A 87 -8.94 0.01 7.45
N GLN A 88 -8.81 1.28 7.04
CA GLN A 88 -8.14 1.65 5.79
C GLN A 88 -6.61 1.55 5.92
N LYS A 89 -6.13 0.31 6.00
CA LYS A 89 -4.73 -0.06 6.13
C LYS A 89 -4.48 -1.43 5.50
N LEU A 90 -3.31 -1.62 4.89
CA LEU A 90 -2.92 -2.85 4.20
C LEU A 90 -1.50 -3.29 4.59
N SER A 91 -1.35 -4.57 4.91
CA SER A 91 -0.05 -5.22 5.03
C SER A 91 0.16 -6.14 3.84
N VAL A 92 1.29 -6.00 3.18
CA VAL A 92 1.64 -6.74 1.97
C VAL A 92 2.91 -7.55 2.25
N GLU A 93 2.90 -8.85 1.98
CA GLU A 93 4.04 -9.73 2.18
C GLU A 93 4.53 -10.26 0.84
N VAL A 94 5.77 -9.91 0.49
CA VAL A 94 6.49 -10.46 -0.65
C VAL A 94 7.30 -11.65 -0.14
N LEU A 95 6.99 -12.84 -0.63
CA LEU A 95 7.75 -14.06 -0.35
C LEU A 95 8.89 -14.24 -1.39
N PRO A 96 9.96 -14.98 -1.03
CA PRO A 96 10.99 -15.41 -1.97
C PRO A 96 10.46 -16.20 -3.16
#